data_AF-A0A2I0LWV6-F1
#
_entry.id   AF-A0A2I0LWV6-F1
#
_cell.length_a   1.000
_cell.length_b   1.000
_cell.length_c   1.000
_cell.angle_alpha   90.00
_cell.angle_beta   90.00
_cell.angle_gamma   90.00
#
_symmetry.space_group_name_H-M   'P 1'
#
loop_
_entity.id
_entity.type
_entity.pdbx_description
1 polymer ?
#
loop_
_entity_poly.entity_id
_entity_poly.type
_entity_poly.pdbx_seq_one_letter_code
_entity_poly.pdbx_strand_id
1 'polypeptide(L)'
;MKKWSVDYFCQVAGCRTVPVELGARYTDEEWSQKLMTVGDFIDRYIVNKNSLGYLAQHQLFDQIPELKEDIGIPDYCCLGEGEEDDITINAWFGPEGTISPLHQDPQQNFLAQVFGRKYIRLYSPQDSENLYPHESQILHNTSQVDVEDPDLDKFPNFRKAAFQSCILMPGQVLFIPVKYWHYVRSLDISFSVSFWWS
;
A
#
# COMPACT_ATOMS: atom_id res chain seq x y z
N MET A 1 -15.75 -14.47 -14.46
CA MET A 1 -14.65 -15.23 -13.82
C MET A 1 -13.72 -14.23 -13.15
N LYS A 2 -13.23 -14.49 -11.93
CA LYS A 2 -12.15 -13.69 -11.35
C LYS A 2 -10.85 -14.11 -12.03
N LYS A 3 -10.27 -13.22 -12.87
CA LYS A 3 -9.09 -13.50 -13.70
C LYS A 3 -7.81 -13.58 -12.87
N TRP A 4 -7.68 -12.73 -11.86
CA TRP A 4 -6.44 -12.59 -11.09
C TRP A 4 -6.32 -13.61 -9.94
N SER A 5 -5.25 -14.38 -10.01
CA SER A 5 -4.78 -15.34 -9.01
C SER A 5 -3.25 -15.35 -8.98
N VAL A 6 -2.63 -15.94 -7.96
CA VAL A 6 -1.17 -16.08 -7.90
C VAL A 6 -0.63 -16.77 -9.15
N ASP A 7 -1.28 -17.83 -9.62
CA ASP A 7 -0.88 -18.57 -10.83
C ASP A 7 -0.97 -17.69 -12.09
N TYR A 8 -2.00 -16.86 -12.19
CA TYR A 8 -2.16 -15.93 -13.32
C TYR A 8 -1.02 -14.90 -13.35
N PHE A 9 -0.63 -14.35 -12.19
CA PHE A 9 0.53 -13.44 -12.12
C PHE A 9 1.84 -14.13 -12.50
N CYS A 10 2.05 -15.39 -12.11
CA CYS A 10 3.20 -16.17 -12.57
C CYS A 10 3.23 -16.30 -14.11
N GLN A 11 2.07 -16.51 -14.74
CA GLN A 11 1.99 -16.68 -16.20
C GLN A 11 2.24 -15.38 -16.97
N VAL A 12 1.59 -14.28 -16.57
CA VAL A 12 1.61 -13.01 -17.32
C VAL A 12 2.82 -12.15 -16.96
N ALA A 13 3.23 -12.17 -15.69
CA ALA A 13 4.24 -11.27 -15.15
C ALA A 13 5.50 -11.99 -14.65
N GLY A 14 5.52 -13.33 -14.59
CA GLY A 14 6.55 -14.10 -13.87
C GLY A 14 8.00 -13.74 -14.21
N CYS A 15 8.30 -13.47 -15.49
CA CYS A 15 9.65 -13.13 -15.94
C CYS A 15 10.01 -11.63 -15.83
N ARG A 16 9.09 -10.79 -15.36
CA ARG A 16 9.30 -9.33 -15.24
C ARG A 16 10.03 -9.01 -13.94
N THR A 17 11.04 -8.15 -14.01
CA THR A 17 11.77 -7.68 -12.84
C THR A 17 10.97 -6.59 -12.13
N VAL A 18 10.81 -6.72 -10.82
CA VAL A 18 10.08 -5.79 -9.96
C VAL A 18 10.90 -5.45 -8.71
N PRO A 19 10.72 -4.25 -8.14
CA PRO A 19 11.26 -3.92 -6.82
C PRO A 19 10.44 -4.62 -5.73
N VAL A 20 11.13 -5.18 -4.75
CA VAL A 20 10.53 -5.84 -3.58
C VAL A 20 11.19 -5.27 -2.33
N GLU A 21 10.37 -4.77 -1.42
CA GLU A 21 10.74 -4.39 -0.07
C GLU A 21 10.89 -5.62 0.81
N LEU A 22 11.96 -5.68 1.58
CA LEU A 22 12.29 -6.77 2.50
C LEU A 22 12.40 -6.20 3.92
N GLY A 23 11.73 -6.84 4.87
CA GLY A 23 11.61 -6.36 6.25
C GLY A 23 10.14 -6.25 6.68
N ALA A 24 9.90 -5.98 7.97
CA ALA A 24 8.54 -5.83 8.47
C ALA A 24 7.95 -4.46 8.10
N ARG A 25 8.75 -3.40 8.18
CA ARG A 25 8.35 -2.01 7.88
C ARG A 25 9.49 -1.26 7.22
N TYR A 26 9.18 -0.30 6.35
CA TYR A 26 10.19 0.58 5.73
C TYR A 26 10.82 1.58 6.70
N THR A 27 10.30 1.67 7.92
CA THR A 27 10.88 2.46 9.02
C THR A 27 11.93 1.71 9.82
N ASP A 28 12.10 0.39 9.60
CA ASP A 28 13.05 -0.44 10.35
C ASP A 28 14.47 -0.34 9.76
N GLU A 29 15.51 -0.40 10.59
CA GLU A 29 16.91 -0.32 10.14
C GLU A 29 17.33 -1.50 9.25
N GLU A 30 16.70 -2.66 9.41
CA GLU A 30 16.97 -3.87 8.62
C GLU A 30 16.24 -3.86 7.26
N TRP A 31 15.43 -2.83 6.98
CA TRP A 31 14.70 -2.74 5.72
C TRP A 31 15.65 -2.57 4.54
N SER A 32 15.35 -3.25 3.45
CA SER A 32 16.07 -3.09 2.19
C SER A 32 15.14 -3.30 1.01
N GLN A 33 15.57 -2.84 -0.16
CA GLN A 33 14.88 -3.09 -1.42
C GLN A 33 15.75 -3.93 -2.35
N LYS A 34 15.15 -4.93 -3.00
CA LYS A 34 15.84 -5.79 -3.97
C LYS A 34 15.03 -5.95 -5.25
N LEU A 35 15.73 -5.93 -6.38
CA LEU A 35 15.18 -6.31 -7.67
C LEU A 35 15.19 -7.84 -7.82
N MET A 36 14.06 -8.39 -8.24
CA MET A 36 13.93 -9.81 -8.61
C MET A 36 12.77 -10.01 -9.57
N THR A 37 12.62 -11.20 -10.13
CA THR A 37 11.48 -11.50 -10.99
C THR A 37 10.19 -11.67 -10.16
N VAL A 38 9.03 -11.42 -10.75
CA VAL A 38 7.73 -11.71 -10.10
C VAL A 38 7.63 -13.19 -9.72
N GLY A 39 8.14 -14.10 -10.56
CA GLY A 39 8.18 -15.53 -10.26
C GLY A 39 9.01 -15.84 -9.02
N ASP A 40 10.22 -15.27 -8.90
CA ASP A 40 11.05 -15.41 -7.70
C ASP A 40 10.36 -14.82 -6.46
N PHE A 41 9.70 -13.67 -6.60
CA PHE A 41 8.97 -13.02 -5.51
C PHE A 41 7.84 -13.93 -5.00
N ILE A 42 7.02 -14.47 -5.91
CA ILE A 42 5.91 -15.36 -5.57
C ILE A 42 6.42 -16.63 -4.89
N ASP A 43 7.42 -17.28 -5.48
CA ASP A 43 7.98 -18.51 -4.92
C ASP A 43 8.51 -18.28 -3.50
N ARG A 44 9.33 -17.25 -3.29
CA ARG A 44 10.03 -17.05 -2.01
C ARG A 44 9.13 -16.51 -0.90
N TYR A 45 8.28 -15.53 -1.19
CA TYR A 45 7.59 -14.75 -0.16
C TYR A 45 6.09 -15.06 -0.06
N ILE A 46 5.48 -15.58 -1.13
CA ILE A 46 4.04 -15.91 -1.14
C ILE A 46 3.82 -17.39 -0.86
N VAL A 47 4.49 -18.27 -1.62
CA VAL A 47 4.32 -19.73 -1.52
C VAL A 47 5.13 -20.30 -0.36
N ASN A 48 6.45 -20.11 -0.36
CA ASN A 48 7.33 -20.68 0.67
C ASN A 48 7.36 -19.84 1.96
N LYS A 49 6.95 -18.57 1.90
CA LYS A 49 6.88 -17.64 3.06
C LYS A 49 8.19 -17.58 3.87
N ASN A 50 9.34 -17.57 3.17
CA ASN A 50 10.66 -17.62 3.81
C ASN A 50 10.92 -16.42 4.75
N SER A 51 10.37 -15.25 4.39
CA SER A 51 10.36 -14.02 5.18
C SER A 51 9.26 -13.08 4.66
N LEU A 52 9.13 -11.88 5.23
CA LEU A 52 8.27 -10.84 4.67
C LEU A 52 8.96 -10.18 3.47
N GLY A 53 8.26 -10.17 2.34
CA GLY A 53 8.62 -9.44 1.14
C GLY A 53 7.37 -8.78 0.56
N TYR A 54 7.47 -7.52 0.15
CA TYR A 54 6.35 -6.74 -0.33
C TYR A 54 6.68 -6.05 -1.66
N LEU A 55 5.94 -6.39 -2.72
CA LEU A 55 5.94 -5.61 -3.96
C LEU A 55 5.00 -4.42 -3.70
N ALA A 56 5.58 -3.31 -3.25
CA ALA A 56 4.87 -2.11 -2.86
C ALA A 56 5.14 -0.98 -3.85
N GLN A 57 4.12 -0.12 -4.05
CA GLN A 57 4.24 1.15 -4.76
C GLN A 57 4.95 1.07 -6.12
N HIS A 58 4.61 0.07 -6.94
CA HIS A 58 5.23 -0.13 -8.25
C HIS A 58 4.23 0.10 -9.38
N GLN A 59 4.60 0.85 -10.42
CA GLN A 59 3.81 1.10 -11.63
C GLN A 59 3.79 -0.14 -12.55
N LEU A 60 3.28 -1.26 -12.02
CA LEU A 60 3.29 -2.56 -12.69
C LEU A 60 2.50 -2.54 -14.00
N PHE A 61 1.45 -1.72 -14.08
CA PHE A 61 0.54 -1.64 -15.22
C PHE A 61 1.15 -0.97 -16.45
N ASP A 62 2.12 -0.08 -16.26
CA ASP A 62 2.88 0.50 -17.37
C ASP A 62 3.96 -0.47 -17.86
N GLN A 63 4.52 -1.27 -16.94
CA GLN A 63 5.45 -2.34 -17.29
C GLN A 63 4.76 -3.53 -17.99
N ILE A 64 3.50 -3.80 -17.64
CA ILE A 64 2.74 -4.97 -18.10
C ILE A 64 1.35 -4.54 -18.57
N PRO A 65 1.23 -4.04 -19.82
CA PRO A 65 -0.04 -3.51 -20.35
C PRO A 65 -1.21 -4.50 -20.33
N GLU A 66 -0.95 -5.81 -20.45
CA GLU A 66 -1.99 -6.85 -20.35
C GLU A 66 -2.72 -6.83 -19.01
N LEU A 67 -2.06 -6.42 -17.92
CA LEU A 67 -2.71 -6.24 -16.62
C LEU A 67 -3.51 -4.93 -16.55
N LYS A 68 -3.15 -3.91 -17.34
CA LYS A 68 -3.86 -2.63 -17.41
C LYS A 68 -5.24 -2.80 -18.05
N GLU A 69 -5.38 -3.72 -18.99
CA GLU A 69 -6.66 -4.07 -19.64
C GLU A 69 -7.70 -4.66 -18.68
N ASP A 70 -7.27 -5.16 -17.53
CA ASP A 70 -8.15 -5.79 -16.53
C ASP A 70 -8.72 -4.79 -15.50
N ILE A 71 -8.28 -3.53 -15.53
CA ILE A 71 -8.70 -2.49 -14.61
C ILE A 71 -9.26 -1.28 -15.36
N GLY A 72 -10.17 -0.55 -14.72
CA GLY A 72 -10.63 0.75 -15.17
C GLY A 72 -10.24 1.81 -14.14
N ILE A 73 -9.95 3.02 -14.61
CA ILE A 73 -9.80 4.18 -13.74
C ILE A 73 -11.19 4.51 -13.16
N PRO A 74 -11.34 4.67 -11.82
CA PRO A 74 -12.63 5.03 -11.25
C PRO A 74 -13.13 6.36 -11.83
N ASP A 75 -14.37 6.40 -12.33
CA ASP A 75 -14.98 7.61 -12.91
C ASP A 75 -14.87 8.83 -11.99
N TYR A 76 -14.89 8.63 -10.67
CA TYR A 76 -14.75 9.70 -9.69
C TYR A 76 -13.44 10.51 -9.81
N CYS A 77 -12.39 9.97 -10.43
CA CYS A 77 -11.17 10.70 -10.72
C CYS A 77 -11.40 11.88 -11.69
N CYS A 78 -12.46 11.85 -12.52
CA CYS A 78 -12.78 12.96 -13.41
C CYS A 78 -13.27 14.24 -12.69
N LEU A 79 -13.47 14.16 -11.36
CA LEU A 79 -13.78 15.32 -10.53
C LEU A 79 -12.53 16.13 -10.15
N GLY A 80 -11.34 15.65 -10.51
CA GLY A 80 -10.06 16.31 -10.26
C GLY A 80 -9.74 17.45 -11.21
N GLU A 81 -8.66 18.15 -10.90
CA GLU A 81 -8.10 19.20 -11.76
C GLU A 81 -7.02 18.64 -12.71
N GLY A 82 -6.49 17.43 -12.45
CA GLY A 82 -5.51 16.76 -13.29
C GLY A 82 -6.10 16.03 -14.51
N GLU A 83 -5.26 15.75 -15.50
CA GLU A 83 -5.62 14.94 -16.67
C GLU A 83 -5.59 13.43 -16.32
N GLU A 84 -6.33 12.61 -17.07
CA GLU A 84 -6.37 11.15 -16.85
C GLU A 84 -4.99 10.51 -16.99
N ASP A 85 -4.16 11.01 -17.91
CA ASP A 85 -2.79 10.53 -18.15
C ASP A 85 -1.82 10.85 -16.99
N ASP A 86 -2.18 11.78 -16.09
CA ASP A 86 -1.38 12.12 -14.90
C ASP A 86 -1.67 11.19 -13.71
N ILE A 87 -2.67 10.31 -13.83
CA ILE A 87 -3.06 9.39 -12.76
C ILE A 87 -1.99 8.31 -12.60
N THR A 88 -1.33 8.30 -11.43
CA THR A 88 -0.34 7.27 -11.12
C THR A 88 -1.03 6.01 -10.59
N ILE A 89 -0.85 4.89 -11.28
CA ILE A 89 -1.46 3.61 -10.93
C ILE A 89 -0.41 2.66 -10.37
N ASN A 90 -0.48 2.34 -9.08
CA ASN A 90 0.48 1.44 -8.42
C ASN A 90 -0.16 0.11 -8.01
N ALA A 91 0.64 -0.95 -8.10
CA ALA A 91 0.33 -2.27 -7.59
C ALA A 91 0.91 -2.46 -6.18
N TRP A 92 0.16 -3.18 -5.35
CA TRP A 92 0.53 -3.56 -4.00
C TRP A 92 0.28 -5.06 -3.81
N PHE A 93 1.32 -5.88 -3.84
CA PHE A 93 1.22 -7.34 -3.75
C PHE A 93 2.13 -7.91 -2.67
N GLY A 94 1.55 -8.61 -1.70
CA GLY A 94 2.31 -9.20 -0.60
C GLY A 94 1.60 -10.36 0.09
N PRO A 95 2.33 -11.10 0.94
CA PRO A 95 1.76 -12.10 1.82
C PRO A 95 0.92 -11.46 2.94
N GLU A 96 0.25 -12.31 3.71
CA GLU A 96 -0.33 -11.90 4.99
C GLU A 96 0.75 -11.29 5.90
N GLY A 97 0.40 -10.21 6.60
CA GLY A 97 1.29 -9.55 7.56
C GLY A 97 2.15 -8.43 6.99
N THR A 98 2.10 -8.11 5.68
CA THR A 98 2.76 -6.90 5.19
C THR A 98 2.14 -5.66 5.79
N ILE A 99 2.98 -4.72 6.21
CA ILE A 99 2.59 -3.47 6.86
C ILE A 99 3.13 -2.30 6.04
N SER A 100 2.25 -1.34 5.77
CA SER A 100 2.63 0.03 5.42
C SER A 100 2.45 0.89 6.68
N PRO A 101 3.55 1.33 7.33
CA PRO A 101 3.52 2.29 8.43
C PRO A 101 2.61 3.49 8.17
N LEU A 102 2.18 4.16 9.24
CA LEU A 102 1.27 5.29 9.15
C LEU A 102 1.94 6.47 8.43
N HIS A 103 1.39 6.85 7.28
CA HIS A 103 1.93 7.94 6.46
C HIS A 103 0.83 8.71 5.76
N GLN A 104 1.19 9.85 5.17
CA GLN A 104 0.31 10.68 4.36
C GLN A 104 0.88 10.88 2.95
N ASP A 105 0.00 10.88 1.95
CA ASP A 105 0.33 11.06 0.54
C ASP A 105 0.00 12.47 0.05
N PRO A 106 0.69 12.95 -1.02
CA PRO A 106 0.48 14.30 -1.54
C PRO A 106 -0.73 14.43 -2.48
N GLN A 107 -1.39 13.33 -2.85
CA GLN A 107 -2.49 13.29 -3.82
C GLN A 107 -3.74 12.62 -3.22
N GLN A 108 -4.87 12.76 -3.89
CA GLN A 108 -6.06 11.93 -3.63
C GLN A 108 -5.73 10.48 -3.99
N ASN A 109 -6.32 9.51 -3.28
CA ASN A 109 -6.05 8.11 -3.55
C ASN A 109 -7.32 7.25 -3.50
N PHE A 110 -7.55 6.44 -4.54
CA PHE A 110 -8.44 5.30 -4.45
C PHE A 110 -7.62 4.01 -4.29
N LEU A 111 -7.81 3.31 -3.18
CA LEU A 111 -7.24 1.99 -2.96
C LEU A 111 -8.30 0.92 -3.24
N ALA A 112 -8.21 0.27 -4.40
CA ALA A 112 -9.08 -0.82 -4.82
C ALA A 112 -8.49 -2.18 -4.39
N GLN A 113 -9.27 -2.97 -3.65
CA GLN A 113 -8.84 -4.29 -3.19
C GLN A 113 -9.26 -5.36 -4.19
N VAL A 114 -8.31 -6.11 -4.74
CA VAL A 114 -8.61 -7.12 -5.77
C VAL A 114 -8.80 -8.51 -5.16
N PHE A 115 -7.88 -8.95 -4.32
CA PHE A 115 -8.02 -10.18 -3.52
C PHE A 115 -7.31 -10.05 -2.18
N GLY A 116 -7.67 -10.92 -1.23
CA GLY A 116 -7.26 -10.78 0.18
C GLY A 116 -7.94 -9.60 0.86
N ARG A 117 -7.68 -9.43 2.16
CA ARG A 117 -8.25 -8.35 2.97
C ARG A 117 -7.14 -7.49 3.57
N LYS A 118 -7.42 -6.21 3.78
CA LYS A 118 -6.51 -5.27 4.46
C LYS A 118 -7.22 -4.61 5.63
N TYR A 119 -6.57 -4.59 6.79
CA TYR A 119 -6.96 -3.71 7.89
C TYR A 119 -6.35 -2.34 7.66
N ILE A 120 -7.17 -1.29 7.74
CA ILE A 120 -6.76 0.08 7.48
C ILE A 120 -7.20 0.96 8.64
N ARG A 121 -6.29 1.84 9.10
CA ARG A 121 -6.59 2.94 10.03
C ARG A 121 -6.34 4.28 9.36
N LEU A 122 -7.27 5.21 9.53
CA LEU A 122 -7.26 6.54 8.93
C LEU A 122 -7.32 7.61 10.02
N TYR A 123 -6.43 8.60 9.93
CA TYR A 123 -6.42 9.76 10.81
C TYR A 123 -6.47 11.05 9.98
N SER A 124 -7.22 12.04 10.46
CA SER A 124 -7.36 13.33 9.79
C SER A 124 -6.02 14.08 9.78
N PRO A 125 -5.73 14.90 8.76
CA PRO A 125 -4.60 15.83 8.79
C PRO A 125 -4.64 16.77 10.02
N GLN A 126 -5.82 17.02 10.59
CA GLN A 126 -5.98 17.83 11.81
C GLN A 126 -5.35 17.17 13.05
N ASP A 127 -5.15 15.85 13.03
CA ASP A 127 -4.52 15.11 14.13
C ASP A 127 -3.00 15.00 13.97
N SER A 128 -2.38 15.58 12.93
CA SER A 128 -0.95 15.38 12.62
C SER A 128 0.00 15.58 13.80
N GLU A 129 -0.25 16.58 14.66
CA GLU A 129 0.56 16.83 15.86
C GLU A 129 0.50 15.70 16.90
N ASN A 130 -0.59 14.93 16.93
CA ASN A 130 -0.76 13.76 17.79
C ASN A 130 -0.11 12.49 17.19
N LEU A 131 0.31 12.52 15.93
CA LEU A 131 0.84 11.36 15.20
C LEU A 131 2.37 11.35 15.11
N TYR A 132 3.06 12.34 15.67
CA TYR A 132 4.53 12.40 15.74
C TYR A 132 5.24 12.07 14.41
N PRO A 133 5.06 12.89 13.36
CA PRO A 133 5.82 12.73 12.12
C PRO A 133 7.33 12.71 12.38
N HIS A 134 8.11 12.01 11.55
CA HIS A 134 9.57 12.11 11.64
C HIS A 134 10.04 13.54 11.31
N GLU A 135 11.11 14.00 11.97
CA GLU A 135 11.68 15.32 11.70
C GLU A 135 12.58 15.34 10.43
N SER A 136 13.03 14.17 9.99
CA SER A 136 13.90 14.06 8.80
C SER A 136 13.15 14.47 7.54
N GLN A 137 13.83 15.15 6.60
CA GLN A 137 13.21 15.57 5.33
C GLN A 137 12.66 14.40 4.50
N ILE A 138 13.25 13.21 4.62
CA ILE A 138 12.87 12.03 3.83
C ILE A 138 11.60 11.39 4.38
N LEU A 139 11.45 11.29 5.71
CA LEU A 139 10.33 10.58 6.36
C LEU A 139 9.30 11.53 6.99
N HIS A 140 9.33 12.83 6.68
CA HIS A 140 8.44 13.83 7.29
C HIS A 140 6.93 13.56 7.09
N ASN A 141 6.59 12.74 6.11
CA ASN A 141 5.22 12.29 5.85
C ASN A 141 4.87 10.95 6.52
N THR A 142 5.78 10.37 7.31
CA THR A 142 5.59 9.10 8.04
C THR A 142 5.60 9.37 9.54
N SER A 143 4.73 8.67 10.27
CA SER A 143 4.61 8.70 11.72
C SER A 143 5.70 7.84 12.36
N GLN A 144 6.24 8.30 13.48
CA GLN A 144 7.15 7.50 14.31
C GLN A 144 6.43 6.41 15.12
N VAL A 145 5.09 6.43 15.16
CA VAL A 145 4.28 5.58 16.04
C VAL A 145 3.97 4.25 15.37
N ASP A 146 4.25 3.15 16.06
CA ASP A 146 3.64 1.86 15.73
C ASP A 146 2.15 1.90 16.08
N VAL A 147 1.31 1.88 15.07
CA VAL A 147 -0.13 2.09 15.21
C VAL A 147 -0.80 0.95 16.00
N GLU A 148 -0.32 -0.29 15.88
CA GLU A 148 -0.89 -1.46 16.56
C GLU A 148 -0.28 -1.72 17.94
N ASP A 149 0.93 -1.23 18.20
CA ASP A 149 1.60 -1.31 19.51
C ASP A 149 2.29 0.02 19.87
N PRO A 150 1.52 1.09 20.17
CA PRO A 150 2.10 2.41 20.38
C PRO A 150 2.84 2.51 21.72
N ASP A 151 4.10 2.97 21.68
CA ASP A 151 4.84 3.40 22.87
C ASP A 151 4.24 4.72 23.39
N LEU A 152 3.28 4.63 24.32
CA LEU A 152 2.58 5.78 24.88
C LEU A 152 3.39 6.57 25.92
N ASP A 153 4.52 6.02 26.40
CA ASP A 153 5.46 6.78 27.22
C ASP A 153 6.24 7.77 26.35
N LYS A 154 6.64 7.34 25.15
CA LYS A 154 7.30 8.17 24.13
C LYS A 154 6.33 9.06 23.35
N PHE A 155 5.14 8.56 23.02
CA PHE A 155 4.14 9.21 22.16
C PHE A 155 2.79 9.41 22.86
N PRO A 156 2.74 10.11 24.00
CA PRO A 156 1.55 10.17 24.87
C PRO A 156 0.33 10.87 24.26
N ASN A 157 0.50 11.67 23.20
CA ASN A 157 -0.62 12.32 22.52
C ASN A 157 -1.32 11.42 21.50
N PHE A 158 -0.72 10.29 21.09
CA PHE A 158 -1.33 9.39 20.10
C PHE A 158 -2.69 8.85 20.57
N ARG A 159 -2.86 8.64 21.89
CA ARG A 159 -4.15 8.24 22.50
C ARG A 159 -5.28 9.27 22.32
N LYS A 160 -4.96 10.52 21.97
CA LYS A 160 -5.93 11.59 21.73
C LYS A 160 -6.39 11.65 20.28
N ALA A 161 -5.63 11.05 19.35
CA ALA A 161 -5.91 11.11 17.93
C ALA A 161 -7.15 10.29 17.59
N ALA A 162 -8.16 10.94 17.03
CA ALA A 162 -9.36 10.24 16.58
C ALA A 162 -9.07 9.52 15.25
N PHE A 163 -9.63 8.32 15.09
CA PHE A 163 -9.42 7.55 13.86
C PHE A 163 -10.68 6.86 13.38
N GLN A 164 -10.68 6.57 12.08
CA GLN A 164 -11.59 5.64 11.44
C GLN A 164 -10.81 4.37 11.10
N SER A 165 -11.49 3.22 11.06
CA SER A 165 -10.87 1.97 10.63
C SER A 165 -11.83 1.12 9.84
N CYS A 166 -11.30 0.33 8.92
CA CYS A 166 -12.07 -0.65 8.18
C CYS A 166 -11.24 -1.90 7.88
N ILE A 167 -11.95 -2.98 7.52
CA ILE A 167 -11.36 -4.10 6.79
C ILE A 167 -11.82 -3.95 5.35
N LEU A 168 -10.89 -3.65 4.45
CA LEU A 168 -11.14 -3.50 3.03
C LEU A 168 -11.18 -4.89 2.38
N MET A 169 -12.31 -5.24 1.78
CA MET A 169 -12.62 -6.54 1.20
C MET A 169 -12.47 -6.54 -0.33
N PRO A 170 -12.25 -7.70 -0.98
CA PRO A 170 -12.19 -7.80 -2.43
C PRO A 170 -13.41 -7.18 -3.14
N GLY A 171 -13.15 -6.33 -4.13
CA GLY A 171 -14.18 -5.59 -4.89
C GLY A 171 -14.58 -4.25 -4.26
N GLN A 172 -14.09 -3.92 -3.07
CA GLN A 172 -14.28 -2.61 -2.46
C GLN A 172 -13.17 -1.64 -2.86
N VAL A 173 -13.52 -0.36 -2.89
CA VAL A 173 -12.59 0.76 -3.11
C VAL A 173 -12.66 1.68 -1.91
N LEU A 174 -11.51 1.99 -1.32
CA LEU A 174 -11.38 2.99 -0.26
C LEU A 174 -10.91 4.30 -0.87
N PHE A 175 -11.67 5.37 -0.66
CA PHE A 175 -11.18 6.72 -0.90
C PHE A 175 -10.36 7.19 0.32
N ILE A 176 -9.11 7.58 0.06
CA ILE A 176 -8.21 8.19 1.03
C ILE A 176 -7.99 9.64 0.57
N PRO A 177 -8.57 10.63 1.28
CA PRO A 177 -8.42 12.02 0.90
C PRO A 177 -6.95 12.45 0.94
N VAL A 178 -6.60 13.44 0.12
CA VAL A 178 -5.26 14.03 0.12
C VAL A 178 -4.81 14.40 1.53
N LYS A 179 -3.56 14.05 1.87
CA LYS A 179 -2.95 14.21 3.20
C LYS A 179 -3.59 13.43 4.36
N TYR A 180 -4.59 12.58 4.13
CA TYR A 180 -5.04 11.68 5.19
C TYR A 180 -3.94 10.69 5.57
N TRP A 181 -3.70 10.59 6.86
CA TRP A 181 -2.78 9.62 7.42
C TRP A 181 -3.43 8.24 7.34
N HIS A 182 -2.74 7.27 6.78
CA HIS A 182 -3.26 5.92 6.64
C HIS A 182 -2.21 4.87 6.99
N TYR A 183 -2.63 3.90 7.78
CA TYR A 183 -1.88 2.70 8.16
C TYR A 183 -2.57 1.51 7.51
N VAL A 184 -1.80 0.57 6.97
CA VAL A 184 -2.34 -0.59 6.27
C VAL A 184 -1.61 -1.87 6.70
N ARG A 185 -2.38 -2.91 7.03
CA ARG A 185 -1.85 -4.27 7.25
C ARG A 185 -2.63 -5.30 6.44
N SER A 186 -1.93 -6.15 5.71
CA SER A 186 -2.54 -7.28 4.98
C SER A 186 -2.96 -8.39 5.95
N LEU A 187 -4.23 -8.81 5.89
CA LEU A 187 -4.82 -9.88 6.71
C LEU A 187 -4.79 -11.25 6.01
N ASP A 188 -4.51 -11.27 4.72
CA ASP A 188 -4.32 -12.46 3.90
C ASP A 188 -3.22 -12.15 2.87
N ILE A 189 -2.88 -13.11 2.01
CA ILE A 189 -2.19 -12.80 0.75
C ILE A 189 -3.06 -11.80 -0.01
N SER A 190 -2.51 -10.64 -0.34
CA SER A 190 -3.29 -9.47 -0.74
C SER A 190 -2.73 -8.83 -2.00
N PHE A 191 -3.64 -8.42 -2.89
CA PHE A 191 -3.33 -7.54 -4.02
C PHE A 191 -4.29 -6.36 -4.06
N SER A 192 -3.73 -5.15 -4.12
CA SER A 192 -4.48 -3.90 -4.25
C SER A 192 -3.93 -3.06 -5.40
N VAL A 193 -4.78 -2.22 -5.96
CA VAL A 193 -4.43 -1.20 -6.96
C VAL A 193 -4.73 0.16 -6.37
N SER A 194 -3.76 1.07 -6.37
CA SER A 194 -3.99 2.45 -5.97
C SER A 194 -3.98 3.38 -7.18
N PHE A 195 -4.89 4.35 -7.19
CA PHE A 195 -4.98 5.40 -8.21
C PHE A 195 -4.75 6.74 -7.55
N TRP A 196 -3.61 7.37 -7.83
CA TRP A 196 -3.25 8.68 -7.28
C TRP A 196 -3.57 9.77 -8.28
N TRP A 197 -4.40 10.74 -7.87
CA TRP A 197 -4.93 11.82 -8.72
C TRP A 197 -5.06 13.13 -7.95
N SER A 198 -5.29 14.23 -8.66
CA SER A 198 -5.38 15.59 -8.08
C SER A 198 -6.65 16.29 -8.51
#